data_AF-A0A1Z4GKS5-F1
#
_entry.id   AF-A0A1Z4GKS5-F1
#
_cell.length_a   1.000
_cell.length_b   1.000
_cell.length_c   1.000
_cell.angle_alpha   90.00
_cell.angle_beta   90.00
_cell.angle_gamma   90.00
#
_symmetry.space_group_name_H-M   'P 1'
#
loop_
_entity.id
_entity.type
_entity.pdbx_description
1 polymer ?
#
loop_
_entity_poly.entity_id
_entity_poly.type
_entity_poly.pdbx_seq_one_letter_code
_entity_poly.pdbx_strand_id
1 'polypeptide(L)'
;MKQFLRTVFGIKTYIIWLLTPILAIILGASLLATPALATGVYQIPNLNPGGDWVVDQGEVISRINEGKISSAFEDLAKKTGNEVRFVTIRRLDYGETPESFTQGLFEKWFPTKEAQANQTLLVLDTVTNNTAIISGDKVKSLLTDSIAGSVATETLAVPLRDGNKYNQAFLDASDRLVTVLSGEPDPGPPKITENVQVEGTFTKAEDTDKGNATAWVIGLVIAATIIPMATYYIYLVYQPPSNG
;
A
#
# COMPACT_ATOMS: atom_id res chain seq x y z
N MET A 1 67.15 -10.76 12.38
CA MET A 1 66.42 -9.51 12.02
C MET A 1 65.74 -9.57 10.64
N LYS A 2 66.43 -9.91 9.54
CA LYS A 2 65.86 -9.90 8.17
C LYS A 2 64.67 -10.86 7.93
N GLN A 3 64.61 -11.99 8.65
CA GLN A 3 63.54 -12.99 8.47
C GLN A 3 62.21 -12.54 9.10
N PHE A 4 62.25 -11.87 10.26
CA PHE A 4 61.08 -11.31 10.95
C PHE A 4 60.42 -10.16 10.15
N LEU A 5 61.24 -9.31 9.52
CA LEU A 5 60.78 -8.21 8.66
C LEU A 5 60.01 -8.71 7.43
N ARG A 6 60.37 -9.87 6.87
CA ARG A 6 59.67 -10.47 5.71
C ARG A 6 58.30 -11.04 6.07
N THR A 7 58.15 -11.67 7.23
CA THR A 7 56.86 -12.24 7.68
C THR A 7 55.84 -11.15 7.96
N VAL A 8 56.27 -10.06 8.61
CA VAL A 8 55.40 -8.90 8.91
C VAL A 8 54.95 -8.19 7.63
N PHE A 9 55.84 -8.04 6.63
CA PHE A 9 55.48 -7.43 5.34
C PHE A 9 54.54 -8.31 4.51
N GLY A 10 54.69 -9.64 4.56
CA GLY A 10 53.80 -10.58 3.89
C GLY A 10 52.38 -10.59 4.48
N ILE A 11 52.26 -10.61 5.81
CA ILE A 11 50.95 -10.53 6.51
C ILE A 11 50.22 -9.23 6.16
N LYS A 12 50.95 -8.10 6.06
CA LYS A 12 50.39 -6.81 5.65
C LYS A 12 49.81 -6.83 4.23
N THR A 13 50.44 -7.57 3.30
CA THR A 13 49.95 -7.69 1.91
C THR A 13 48.70 -8.56 1.80
N TYR A 14 48.62 -9.65 2.57
CA TYR A 14 47.41 -10.49 2.65
C TYR A 14 46.23 -9.75 3.29
N ILE A 15 46.48 -8.94 4.33
CA ILE A 15 45.44 -8.11 4.95
C ILE A 15 44.91 -7.05 3.97
N ILE A 16 45.79 -6.40 3.19
CA ILE A 16 45.38 -5.41 2.18
C ILE A 16 44.53 -6.07 1.08
N TRP A 17 44.88 -7.28 0.65
CA TRP A 17 44.12 -8.06 -0.34
C TRP A 17 42.74 -8.53 0.16
N LEU A 18 42.59 -8.78 1.46
CA LEU A 18 41.29 -9.13 2.06
C LEU A 18 40.41 -7.89 2.32
N LEU A 19 41.00 -6.74 2.64
CA LEU A 19 40.25 -5.51 2.95
C LEU A 19 39.73 -4.79 1.71
N THR A 20 40.41 -4.88 0.57
CA THR A 20 40.01 -4.23 -0.69
C THR A 20 38.64 -4.67 -1.22
N PRO A 21 38.29 -5.98 -1.31
CA PRO A 21 36.97 -6.39 -1.77
C PRO A 21 35.87 -6.01 -0.76
N ILE A 22 36.15 -6.04 0.54
CA ILE A 22 35.19 -5.62 1.58
C ILE A 22 34.87 -4.13 1.43
N LEU A 23 35.89 -3.29 1.24
CA LEU A 23 35.69 -1.86 1.03
C LEU A 23 34.92 -1.59 -0.27
N ALA A 24 35.19 -2.33 -1.35
CA ALA A 24 34.46 -2.22 -2.60
C ALA A 24 32.97 -2.61 -2.46
N ILE A 25 32.67 -3.64 -1.68
CA ILE A 25 31.28 -4.05 -1.39
C ILE A 25 30.56 -2.98 -0.56
N ILE A 26 31.21 -2.41 0.46
CA ILE A 26 30.62 -1.33 1.28
C ILE A 26 30.36 -0.09 0.42
N LEU A 27 31.31 0.29 -0.44
CA LEU A 27 31.15 1.44 -1.32
C LEU A 27 30.05 1.19 -2.37
N GLY A 28 30.00 -0.01 -2.95
CA GLY A 28 28.96 -0.41 -3.89
C GLY A 28 27.56 -0.43 -3.26
N ALA A 29 27.43 -0.93 -2.04
CA ALA A 29 26.17 -0.92 -1.30
C ALA A 29 25.68 0.50 -0.99
N SER A 30 26.61 1.43 -0.69
CA SER A 30 26.26 2.84 -0.45
C SER A 30 25.73 3.58 -1.69
N LEU A 31 26.14 3.16 -2.89
CA LEU A 31 25.65 3.72 -4.16
C LEU A 31 24.24 3.24 -4.54
N LEU A 32 23.80 2.11 -3.99
CA LEU A 32 22.46 1.54 -4.19
C LEU A 32 21.49 1.89 -3.06
N ALA A 33 21.96 2.58 -2.02
CA ALA A 33 21.09 3.10 -0.97
C ALA A 33 20.26 4.25 -1.54
N THR A 34 19.05 3.94 -2.01
CA THR A 34 18.05 4.98 -2.30
C THR A 34 17.82 5.77 -1.03
N PRO A 35 17.94 7.11 -1.05
CA PRO A 35 17.72 7.89 0.15
C PRO A 35 16.27 7.66 0.60
N ALA A 36 16.09 7.13 1.81
CA ALA A 36 14.80 7.01 2.45
C ALA A 36 14.38 8.41 2.93
N LEU A 37 14.10 9.31 1.98
CA LEU A 37 13.60 10.64 2.29
C LEU A 37 12.15 10.49 2.73
N ALA A 38 11.89 10.77 4.00
CA ALA A 38 10.55 10.93 4.50
C ALA A 38 10.03 12.31 4.05
N THR A 39 8.77 12.37 3.62
CA THR A 39 8.19 13.61 3.07
C THR A 39 7.66 14.48 4.21
N GLY A 40 8.35 15.57 4.50
CA GLY A 40 7.91 16.58 5.46
C GLY A 40 7.11 17.71 4.82
N VAL A 41 6.32 18.43 5.62
CA VAL A 41 5.49 19.58 5.16
C VAL A 41 6.31 20.62 4.38
N TYR A 42 7.58 20.82 4.76
CA TYR A 42 8.47 21.78 4.10
C TYR A 42 8.87 21.40 2.67
N GLN A 43 8.85 20.11 2.33
CA GLN A 43 9.23 19.61 1.01
C GLN A 43 8.10 19.74 -0.01
N ILE A 44 6.86 19.92 0.45
CA ILE A 44 5.73 20.20 -0.44
C ILE A 44 5.90 21.63 -1.00
N PRO A 45 5.84 21.80 -2.34
CA PRO A 45 5.97 23.12 -2.95
C PRO A 45 4.88 24.07 -2.46
N ASN A 46 5.18 25.36 -2.45
CA ASN A 46 4.16 26.38 -2.23
C ASN A 46 3.27 26.47 -3.47
N LEU A 47 2.01 26.81 -3.24
CA LEU A 47 1.02 26.97 -4.29
C LEU A 47 1.35 28.19 -5.15
N ASN A 48 1.35 28.00 -6.46
CA ASN A 48 1.33 29.08 -7.42
C ASN A 48 -0.07 29.72 -7.47
N PRO A 49 -0.17 31.04 -7.62
CA PRO A 49 -1.46 31.71 -7.79
C PRO A 49 -2.23 31.12 -8.98
N GLY A 50 -3.40 30.54 -8.71
CA GLY A 50 -4.40 30.16 -9.73
C GLY A 50 -4.15 28.88 -10.52
N GLY A 51 -3.21 28.00 -10.12
CA GLY A 51 -2.89 26.80 -10.94
C GLY A 51 -2.72 25.47 -10.19
N ASP A 52 -2.36 25.49 -8.91
CA ASP A 52 -1.95 24.26 -8.23
C ASP A 52 -3.14 23.62 -7.49
N TRP A 53 -3.99 22.92 -8.24
CA TRP A 53 -5.16 22.18 -7.75
C TRP A 53 -4.82 20.75 -7.31
N VAL A 54 -3.82 20.14 -7.97
CA VAL A 54 -3.35 18.78 -7.69
C VAL A 54 -1.83 18.80 -7.55
N VAL A 55 -1.33 18.29 -6.42
CA VAL A 55 0.10 18.13 -6.13
C VAL A 55 0.39 16.65 -5.94
N ASP A 56 0.77 15.97 -7.03
CA ASP A 56 1.03 14.53 -7.03
C ASP A 56 2.51 14.19 -6.74
N GLN A 57 2.95 14.24 -5.48
CA GLN A 57 4.30 13.77 -5.12
C GLN A 57 4.39 12.24 -5.08
N GLY A 58 3.23 11.56 -4.98
CA GLY A 58 3.07 10.11 -5.08
C GLY A 58 3.38 9.56 -6.47
N GLU A 59 3.22 10.37 -7.52
CA GLU A 59 3.20 9.95 -8.93
C GLU A 59 2.18 8.81 -9.19
N VAL A 60 1.00 8.93 -8.57
CA VAL A 60 -0.07 7.92 -8.64
C VAL A 60 -1.25 8.35 -9.49
N ILE A 61 -1.35 9.63 -9.85
CA ILE A 61 -2.41 10.19 -10.68
C ILE A 61 -1.87 10.35 -12.10
N SER A 62 -2.65 9.92 -13.09
CA SER A 62 -2.28 10.15 -14.49
C SER A 62 -2.44 11.62 -14.85
N ARG A 63 -1.54 12.17 -15.68
CA ARG A 63 -1.61 13.58 -16.15
C ARG A 63 -2.95 13.97 -16.75
N ILE A 64 -3.62 13.03 -17.43
CA ILE A 64 -4.96 13.26 -18.00
C ILE A 64 -5.97 13.52 -16.90
N ASN A 65 -5.92 12.74 -15.81
CA ASN A 65 -6.83 12.91 -14.69
C ASN A 65 -6.45 14.09 -13.80
N GLU A 66 -5.16 14.40 -13.63
CA GLU A 66 -4.72 15.65 -13.02
C GLU A 66 -5.34 16.85 -13.74
N GLY A 67 -5.29 16.87 -15.08
CA GLY A 67 -5.89 17.93 -15.89
C GLY A 67 -7.41 18.02 -15.75
N LYS A 68 -8.11 16.87 -15.72
CA LYS A 68 -9.57 16.82 -15.50
C LYS A 68 -9.96 17.36 -14.13
N ILE A 69 -9.30 16.88 -13.07
CA ILE A 69 -9.55 17.28 -11.68
C ILE A 69 -9.26 18.78 -11.52
N SER A 70 -8.13 19.25 -12.06
CA SER A 70 -7.75 20.66 -12.01
C SER A 70 -8.79 21.55 -12.70
N SER A 71 -9.28 21.14 -13.88
CA SER A 71 -10.32 21.88 -14.60
C SER A 71 -11.63 21.94 -13.80
N ALA A 72 -12.02 20.82 -13.17
CA ALA A 72 -13.24 20.76 -12.35
C ALA A 72 -13.13 21.65 -11.10
N PHE A 73 -11.98 21.69 -10.44
CA PHE A 73 -11.74 22.54 -9.27
C PHE A 73 -11.61 24.01 -9.65
N GLU A 74 -11.01 24.33 -10.79
CA GLU A 74 -10.97 25.69 -11.30
C GLU A 74 -12.39 26.22 -11.61
N ASP A 75 -13.23 25.39 -12.23
CA ASP A 75 -14.63 25.74 -12.52
C ASP A 75 -15.45 25.90 -11.24
N LEU A 76 -15.23 25.04 -10.23
CA LEU A 76 -15.85 25.16 -8.91
C LEU A 76 -15.46 26.50 -8.25
N ALA A 77 -14.16 26.81 -8.22
CA ALA A 77 -13.65 28.03 -7.61
C ALA A 77 -14.23 29.28 -8.30
N LYS A 78 -14.37 29.28 -9.62
CA LYS A 78 -15.01 30.39 -10.35
C LYS A 78 -16.49 30.55 -10.03
N LYS A 79 -17.22 29.44 -9.83
CA LYS A 79 -18.67 29.45 -9.60
C LYS A 79 -19.05 29.78 -8.16
N THR A 80 -18.34 29.22 -7.19
CA THR A 80 -18.72 29.27 -5.77
C THR A 80 -17.72 30.02 -4.90
N GLY A 81 -16.49 30.22 -5.38
CA GLY A 81 -15.39 30.74 -4.58
C GLY A 81 -14.79 29.71 -3.61
N ASN A 82 -15.25 28.45 -3.64
CA ASN A 82 -14.68 27.35 -2.87
C ASN A 82 -13.53 26.70 -3.66
N GLU A 83 -12.40 26.50 -2.98
CA GLU A 83 -11.20 25.93 -3.59
C GLU A 83 -10.87 24.58 -2.94
N VAL A 84 -10.60 23.57 -3.78
CA VAL A 84 -10.23 22.22 -3.34
C VAL A 84 -8.85 21.89 -3.85
N ARG A 85 -8.02 21.29 -2.99
CA ARG A 85 -6.67 20.83 -3.35
C ARG A 85 -6.46 19.39 -2.97
N PHE A 86 -5.89 18.64 -3.91
CA PHE A 86 -5.46 17.26 -3.69
C PHE A 86 -3.95 17.19 -3.61
N VAL A 87 -3.47 16.44 -2.62
CA VAL A 87 -2.05 16.20 -2.41
C VAL A 87 -1.84 14.71 -2.22
N THR A 88 -0.93 14.13 -2.98
CA THR A 88 -0.46 12.77 -2.74
C THR A 88 0.98 12.85 -2.27
N ILE A 89 1.34 11.99 -1.33
CA ILE A 89 2.70 11.86 -0.83
C ILE A 89 3.08 10.39 -0.76
N ARG A 90 4.37 10.11 -1.02
CA ARG A 90 4.86 8.73 -0.99
C ARG A 90 4.98 8.17 0.42
N ARG A 91 5.50 8.96 1.35
CA ARG A 91 5.77 8.53 2.73
C ARG A 91 5.81 9.74 3.65
N LEU A 92 5.08 9.67 4.76
CA LEU A 92 5.12 10.65 5.84
C LEU A 92 6.42 10.56 6.67
N ASP A 93 6.79 11.66 7.33
CA ASP A 93 7.90 11.64 8.30
C ASP A 93 7.62 10.72 9.50
N TYR A 94 8.67 10.25 10.16
CA TYR A 94 8.53 9.32 11.26
C TYR A 94 7.77 9.96 12.43
N GLY A 95 6.65 9.35 12.82
CA GLY A 95 5.77 9.88 13.87
C GLY A 95 4.72 10.88 13.38
N GLU A 96 4.69 11.19 12.08
CA GLU A 96 3.68 12.04 11.47
C GLU A 96 2.46 11.21 11.01
N THR A 97 1.25 11.72 11.20
CA THR A 97 0.02 11.11 10.68
C THR A 97 -0.53 11.91 9.50
N PRO A 98 -1.37 11.33 8.63
CA PRO A 98 -2.03 12.08 7.56
C PRO A 98 -2.76 13.32 8.09
N GLU A 99 -3.39 13.22 9.27
CA GLU A 99 -4.12 14.33 9.90
C GLU A 99 -3.18 15.45 10.36
N SER A 100 -2.12 15.12 11.09
CA SER A 100 -1.15 16.13 11.57
C SER A 100 -0.44 16.80 10.40
N PHE A 101 -0.08 16.02 9.37
CA PHE A 101 0.55 16.53 8.16
C PHE A 101 -0.39 17.45 7.38
N THR A 102 -1.64 17.03 7.20
CA THR A 102 -2.66 17.82 6.48
C THR A 102 -2.91 19.12 7.20
N GLN A 103 -2.99 19.12 8.52
CA GLN A 103 -3.14 20.33 9.31
C GLN A 103 -1.92 21.26 9.14
N GLY A 104 -0.70 20.74 9.28
CA GLY A 104 0.51 21.53 9.11
C GLY A 104 0.65 22.11 7.70
N LEU A 105 0.26 21.35 6.67
CA LEU A 105 0.26 21.80 5.28
C LEU A 105 -0.81 22.87 5.04
N PHE A 106 -2.00 22.71 5.63
CA PHE A 106 -3.09 23.68 5.54
C PHE A 106 -2.72 25.02 6.17
N GLU A 107 -2.08 25.00 7.34
CA GLU A 107 -1.57 26.20 8.02
C GLU A 107 -0.41 26.85 7.25
N LYS A 108 0.47 26.05 6.63
CA LYS A 108 1.56 26.55 5.77
C LYS A 108 1.03 27.27 4.53
N TRP A 109 0.07 26.67 3.82
CA TRP A 109 -0.48 27.22 2.59
C TRP A 109 -1.45 28.37 2.84
N PHE A 110 -2.20 28.32 3.94
CA PHE A 110 -3.21 29.32 4.30
C PHE A 110 -2.97 29.79 5.74
N PRO A 111 -2.06 30.75 5.97
CA PRO A 111 -1.65 31.15 7.31
C PRO A 111 -2.71 31.96 8.07
N THR A 112 -3.69 32.55 7.37
CA THR A 112 -4.77 33.34 7.98
C THR A 112 -6.12 32.63 7.94
N LYS A 113 -6.99 32.92 8.91
CA LYS A 113 -8.33 32.32 8.98
C LYS A 113 -9.18 32.70 7.77
N GLU A 114 -9.02 33.91 7.26
CA GLU A 114 -9.69 34.39 6.06
C GLU A 114 -9.24 33.61 4.82
N ALA A 115 -7.94 33.33 4.70
CA ALA A 115 -7.41 32.53 3.60
C ALA A 115 -7.87 31.08 3.69
N GLN A 116 -8.00 30.52 4.90
CA GLN A 116 -8.49 29.16 5.14
C GLN A 116 -9.98 29.00 4.86
N ALA A 117 -10.77 30.06 4.97
CA ALA A 117 -12.23 29.98 5.10
C ALA A 117 -12.92 29.18 3.98
N ASN A 118 -12.46 29.33 2.74
CA ASN A 118 -13.03 28.72 1.53
C ASN A 118 -12.23 27.51 1.01
N GLN A 119 -11.30 26.99 1.80
CA GLN A 119 -10.32 26.01 1.36
C GLN A 119 -10.68 24.62 1.85
N THR A 120 -10.52 23.63 0.98
CA THR A 120 -10.54 22.22 1.33
C THR A 120 -9.25 21.57 0.84
N LEU A 121 -8.56 20.86 1.73
CA LEU A 121 -7.34 20.13 1.42
C LEU A 121 -7.56 18.66 1.75
N LEU A 122 -7.30 17.80 0.75
CA LEU A 122 -7.28 16.35 0.93
C LEU A 122 -5.87 15.85 0.65
N VAL A 123 -5.34 15.05 1.58
CA VAL A 123 -4.02 14.42 1.47
C VAL A 123 -4.18 12.90 1.50
N LEU A 124 -3.41 12.21 0.65
CA LEU A 124 -3.28 10.75 0.62
C LEU A 124 -1.82 10.35 0.80
N ASP A 125 -1.55 9.48 1.78
CA ASP A 125 -0.31 8.72 1.85
C ASP A 125 -0.42 7.45 1.01
N THR A 126 0.36 7.35 -0.06
CA THR A 126 0.30 6.23 -1.00
C THR A 126 0.89 4.93 -0.44
N VAL A 127 1.69 4.98 0.63
CA VAL A 127 2.25 3.77 1.24
C VAL A 127 1.23 3.09 2.15
N THR A 128 0.52 3.86 2.96
CA THR A 128 -0.49 3.31 3.88
C THR A 128 -1.92 3.35 3.34
N ASN A 129 -2.14 4.07 2.23
CA ASN A 129 -3.45 4.43 1.70
C ASN A 129 -4.34 5.15 2.72
N ASN A 130 -3.74 5.78 3.73
CA ASN A 130 -4.46 6.60 4.68
C ASN A 130 -4.67 8.00 4.12
N THR A 131 -5.84 8.55 4.41
CA THR A 131 -6.30 9.84 3.88
C THR A 131 -6.66 10.76 5.03
N ALA A 132 -6.47 12.05 4.81
CA ALA A 132 -6.97 13.08 5.70
C ALA A 132 -7.54 14.22 4.87
N ILE A 133 -8.61 14.83 5.38
CA ILE A 133 -9.28 15.97 4.75
C ILE A 133 -9.51 17.04 5.80
N ILE A 134 -9.19 18.28 5.45
CA ILE A 134 -9.45 19.46 6.28
C ILE A 134 -10.19 20.49 5.43
N SER A 135 -11.15 21.17 6.05
CA SER A 135 -11.96 22.20 5.40
C SER A 135 -12.06 23.45 6.26
N GLY A 136 -12.08 24.60 5.62
CA GLY A 136 -12.27 25.90 6.23
C GLY A 136 -13.66 26.13 6.81
N ASP A 137 -13.77 27.12 7.68
CA ASP A 137 -15.00 27.38 8.44
C ASP A 137 -16.22 27.72 7.57
N LYS A 138 -16.04 28.38 6.41
CA LYS A 138 -17.16 28.66 5.49
C LYS A 138 -17.56 27.40 4.72
N VAL A 139 -16.59 26.58 4.33
CA VAL A 139 -16.84 25.33 3.61
C VAL A 139 -17.60 24.32 4.47
N LYS A 140 -17.36 24.28 5.78
CA LYS A 140 -18.03 23.36 6.72
C LYS A 140 -19.56 23.45 6.74
N SER A 141 -20.14 24.57 6.28
CA SER A 141 -21.59 24.72 6.13
C SER A 141 -22.17 23.83 5.03
N LEU A 142 -21.39 23.54 3.98
CA LEU A 142 -21.75 22.67 2.87
C LEU A 142 -21.16 21.27 3.07
N LEU A 143 -19.84 21.22 3.27
CA LEU A 143 -19.09 19.99 3.49
C LEU A 143 -18.90 19.78 5.00
N THR A 144 -19.92 19.23 5.64
CA THR A 144 -19.85 18.89 7.07
C THR A 144 -18.73 17.90 7.36
N ASP A 145 -18.23 17.87 8.60
CA ASP A 145 -17.16 16.95 9.02
C ASP A 145 -17.53 15.47 8.74
N SER A 146 -18.82 15.12 8.83
CA SER A 146 -19.31 13.78 8.48
C SER A 146 -19.18 13.46 6.99
N ILE A 147 -19.50 14.41 6.10
CA ILE A 147 -19.38 14.22 4.66
C ILE A 147 -17.90 14.17 4.27
N ALA A 148 -17.09 15.09 4.83
CA ALA A 148 -15.65 15.09 4.62
C ALA A 148 -15.02 13.74 5.02
N GLY A 149 -15.35 13.25 6.22
CA GLY A 149 -14.93 11.93 6.68
C GLY A 149 -15.39 10.80 5.75
N SER A 150 -16.62 10.84 5.26
CA SER A 150 -17.15 9.85 4.31
C SER A 150 -16.43 9.91 2.94
N VAL A 151 -16.08 11.10 2.45
CA VAL A 151 -15.28 11.24 1.22
C VAL A 151 -13.91 10.58 1.40
N ALA A 152 -13.24 10.81 2.53
CA ALA A 152 -11.91 10.27 2.80
C ALA A 152 -11.93 8.74 3.03
N THR A 153 -12.89 8.24 3.81
CA THR A 153 -12.92 6.84 4.31
C THR A 153 -13.77 5.89 3.49
N GLU A 154 -14.66 6.39 2.64
CA GLU A 154 -15.52 5.57 1.78
C GLU A 154 -15.23 5.87 0.30
N THR A 155 -15.41 7.11 -0.15
CA THR A 155 -15.23 7.46 -1.58
C THR A 155 -13.81 7.23 -2.06
N LEU A 156 -12.79 7.69 -1.33
CA LEU A 156 -11.39 7.40 -1.66
C LEU A 156 -11.02 5.95 -1.34
N ALA A 157 -11.36 5.48 -0.15
CA ALA A 157 -10.81 4.22 0.34
C ALA A 157 -11.32 2.99 -0.44
N VAL A 158 -12.52 3.03 -1.00
CA VAL A 158 -13.10 1.88 -1.72
C VAL A 158 -12.27 1.51 -2.96
N PRO A 159 -12.01 2.41 -3.96
CA PRO A 159 -11.16 2.06 -5.09
C PRO A 159 -9.70 1.80 -4.71
N LEU A 160 -9.21 2.41 -3.62
CA LEU A 160 -7.86 2.14 -3.12
C LEU A 160 -7.72 0.72 -2.58
N ARG A 161 -8.73 0.23 -1.85
CA ARG A 161 -8.80 -1.17 -1.38
C ARG A 161 -8.99 -2.15 -2.54
N ASP A 162 -9.70 -1.74 -3.60
CA ASP A 162 -9.92 -2.51 -4.82
C ASP A 162 -8.74 -2.39 -5.81
N GLY A 163 -7.53 -2.69 -5.33
CA GLY A 163 -6.34 -2.78 -6.17
C GLY A 163 -5.64 -1.46 -6.48
N ASN A 164 -5.62 -0.51 -5.53
CA ASN A 164 -4.91 0.77 -5.67
C ASN A 164 -5.33 1.57 -6.90
N LYS A 165 -6.64 1.64 -7.18
CA LYS A 165 -7.19 2.42 -8.31
C LYS A 165 -7.20 3.92 -7.99
N TYR A 166 -6.01 4.51 -7.80
CA TYR A 166 -5.83 5.92 -7.43
C TYR A 166 -6.58 6.88 -8.37
N ASN A 167 -6.45 6.67 -9.68
CA ASN A 167 -7.13 7.48 -10.68
C ASN A 167 -8.65 7.50 -10.49
N GLN A 168 -9.26 6.34 -10.21
CA GLN A 168 -10.69 6.26 -9.95
C GLN A 168 -11.04 6.90 -8.61
N ALA A 169 -10.28 6.61 -7.55
CA ALA A 169 -10.50 7.20 -6.22
C ALA A 169 -10.53 8.73 -6.24
N PHE A 170 -9.58 9.36 -6.91
CA PHE A 170 -9.51 10.82 -7.01
C PHE A 170 -10.58 11.42 -7.91
N LEU A 171 -10.97 10.74 -8.99
CA LEU A 171 -12.09 11.19 -9.83
C LEU A 171 -13.43 11.11 -9.08
N ASP A 172 -13.69 9.99 -8.42
CA ASP A 172 -14.93 9.78 -7.67
C ASP A 172 -15.06 10.81 -6.54
N ALA A 173 -13.96 11.14 -5.86
CA ALA A 173 -13.96 12.19 -4.86
C ALA A 173 -13.98 13.61 -5.43
N SER A 174 -13.33 13.88 -6.57
CA SER A 174 -13.46 15.20 -7.20
C SER A 174 -14.93 15.46 -7.56
N ASP A 175 -15.61 14.47 -8.12
CA ASP A 175 -17.00 14.60 -8.54
C ASP A 175 -17.93 14.80 -7.34
N ARG A 176 -17.75 14.01 -6.27
CA ARG A 176 -18.53 14.16 -5.02
C ARG A 176 -18.26 15.51 -4.35
N LEU A 177 -17.01 15.94 -4.23
CA LEU A 177 -16.66 17.22 -3.63
C LEU A 177 -17.19 18.41 -4.45
N VAL A 178 -17.06 18.37 -5.77
CA VAL A 178 -17.60 19.41 -6.65
C VAL A 178 -19.13 19.51 -6.51
N THR A 179 -19.83 18.38 -6.44
CA THR A 179 -21.29 18.35 -6.26
C THR A 179 -21.70 19.01 -4.94
N VAL A 180 -21.11 18.56 -3.81
CA VAL A 180 -21.43 19.09 -2.47
C VAL A 180 -21.06 20.56 -2.35
N LEU A 181 -19.88 20.96 -2.83
CA LEU A 181 -19.39 22.34 -2.74
C LEU A 181 -20.07 23.29 -3.73
N SER A 182 -20.77 22.76 -4.74
CA SER A 182 -21.69 23.51 -5.61
C SER A 182 -23.05 23.77 -4.95
N GLY A 183 -23.30 23.21 -3.76
CA GLY A 183 -24.57 23.32 -3.05
C GLY A 183 -25.62 22.30 -3.49
N GLU A 184 -25.22 21.29 -4.27
CA GLU A 184 -26.10 20.19 -4.64
C GLU A 184 -26.13 19.12 -3.53
N PRO A 185 -27.20 18.31 -3.44
CA PRO A 185 -27.28 17.22 -2.47
C PRO A 185 -26.13 16.23 -2.63
N ASP A 186 -25.57 15.74 -1.52
CA ASP A 186 -24.51 14.74 -1.53
C ASP A 186 -24.98 13.46 -2.25
N PRO A 187 -24.33 13.02 -3.35
CA PRO A 187 -24.65 11.78 -4.04
C PRO A 187 -24.36 10.53 -3.19
N GLY A 188 -23.59 10.71 -2.12
CA GLY A 188 -23.17 9.66 -1.20
C GLY A 188 -21.95 8.86 -1.69
N PRO A 189 -21.50 7.88 -0.89
CA PRO A 189 -20.41 6.99 -1.26
C PRO A 189 -20.70 6.20 -2.54
N PRO A 190 -19.66 5.81 -3.30
CA PRO A 190 -19.83 4.98 -4.48
C PRO A 190 -20.49 3.66 -4.09
N LYS A 191 -21.55 3.29 -4.83
CA LYS A 191 -22.22 2.01 -4.63
C LYS A 191 -21.28 0.89 -5.08
N ILE A 192 -20.79 0.12 -4.12
CA ILE A 192 -19.99 -1.07 -4.41
C ILE A 192 -20.90 -2.02 -5.20
N THR A 193 -20.65 -2.13 -6.50
CA THR A 193 -21.20 -3.25 -7.27
C THR A 193 -20.39 -4.44 -6.79
N GLU A 194 -20.96 -5.20 -5.86
CA GLU A 194 -20.45 -6.50 -5.43
C GLU A 194 -20.44 -7.46 -6.64
N ASN A 195 -19.50 -7.27 -7.56
CA ASN A 195 -18.98 -8.38 -8.33
C ASN A 195 -17.89 -9.03 -7.49
N VAL A 196 -18.31 -9.48 -6.30
CA VAL A 196 -17.51 -10.38 -5.50
C VAL A 196 -17.56 -11.70 -6.26
N GLN A 197 -16.69 -11.86 -7.26
CA GLN A 197 -16.13 -13.17 -7.47
C GLN A 197 -15.36 -13.48 -6.19
N VAL A 198 -16.10 -13.99 -5.20
CA VAL A 198 -15.55 -14.86 -4.18
C VAL A 198 -15.09 -16.08 -4.97
N GLU A 199 -13.95 -15.97 -5.65
CA GLU A 199 -13.09 -17.14 -5.77
C GLU A 199 -12.58 -17.41 -4.36
N GLY A 200 -13.49 -17.94 -3.54
CA GLY A 200 -13.10 -18.59 -2.32
C GLY A 200 -12.11 -19.64 -2.77
N THR A 201 -10.92 -19.62 -2.19
CA THR A 201 -9.93 -20.69 -2.33
C THR A 201 -10.44 -22.02 -1.75
N PHE A 202 -11.73 -22.10 -1.42
CA PHE A 202 -12.48 -23.23 -0.95
C PHE A 202 -13.41 -23.69 -2.06
N THR A 203 -13.13 -24.88 -2.59
CA THR A 203 -14.11 -25.64 -3.36
C THR A 203 -15.39 -25.77 -2.53
N LYS A 204 -16.57 -25.54 -3.13
CA LYS A 204 -17.85 -25.81 -2.46
C LYS A 204 -17.87 -27.25 -1.94
N ALA A 205 -18.49 -27.48 -0.79
CA ALA A 205 -18.59 -28.82 -0.19
C ALA A 205 -19.26 -29.86 -1.12
N GLU A 206 -20.05 -29.38 -2.09
CA GLU A 206 -20.72 -30.17 -3.12
C GLU A 206 -19.77 -30.66 -4.23
N ASP A 207 -18.67 -29.95 -4.49
CA ASP A 207 -17.65 -30.29 -5.51
C ASP A 207 -16.45 -31.05 -4.93
N THR A 208 -16.48 -31.41 -3.64
CA THR A 208 -15.42 -32.24 -3.04
C THR A 208 -15.65 -33.70 -3.40
N ASP A 209 -14.93 -34.18 -4.41
CA ASP A 209 -14.93 -35.57 -4.84
C ASP A 209 -14.27 -36.47 -3.76
N LYS A 210 -15.08 -36.92 -2.79
CA LYS A 210 -14.67 -37.79 -1.69
C LYS A 210 -14.43 -39.24 -2.13
N GLY A 211 -14.56 -39.57 -3.41
CA GLY A 211 -14.60 -40.95 -3.90
C GLY A 211 -13.25 -41.68 -3.91
N ASN A 212 -12.14 -40.99 -4.19
CA ASN A 212 -10.87 -41.67 -4.47
C ASN A 212 -10.04 -41.96 -3.19
N ALA A 213 -9.95 -41.00 -2.26
CA ALA A 213 -9.07 -41.13 -1.11
C ALA A 213 -9.47 -42.28 -0.15
N THR A 214 -10.77 -42.46 0.08
CA THR A 214 -11.27 -43.52 0.98
C THR A 214 -11.00 -44.91 0.42
N ALA A 215 -11.10 -45.10 -0.90
CA ALA A 215 -10.79 -46.37 -1.55
C ALA A 215 -9.31 -46.75 -1.41
N TRP A 216 -8.40 -45.78 -1.57
CA TRP A 216 -6.96 -45.99 -1.36
C TRP A 216 -6.63 -46.33 0.09
N VAL A 217 -7.25 -45.65 1.06
CA VAL A 217 -7.05 -45.93 2.48
C VAL A 217 -7.50 -47.36 2.83
N ILE A 218 -8.68 -47.77 2.38
CA ILE A 218 -9.19 -49.13 2.62
C ILE A 218 -8.26 -50.18 1.99
N GLY A 219 -7.82 -49.97 0.74
CA GLY A 219 -6.89 -50.87 0.07
C GLY A 219 -5.56 -51.02 0.81
N LEU A 220 -4.99 -49.91 1.28
CA LEU A 220 -3.75 -49.92 2.05
C LEU A 220 -3.90 -50.60 3.41
N VAL A 221 -5.04 -50.43 4.11
CA VAL A 221 -5.30 -51.10 5.40
C VAL A 221 -5.41 -52.61 5.22
N ILE A 222 -6.11 -53.07 4.18
CA ILE A 222 -6.22 -54.50 3.88
C ILE A 222 -4.85 -55.08 3.56
N ALA A 223 -4.08 -54.44 2.69
CA ALA A 223 -2.73 -54.87 2.35
C ALA A 223 -1.81 -54.91 3.58
N ALA A 224 -1.84 -53.86 4.41
CA ALA A 224 -1.06 -53.79 5.65
C ALA A 224 -1.41 -54.89 6.65
N THR A 225 -2.64 -55.41 6.63
CA THR A 225 -3.06 -56.49 7.54
C THR A 225 -2.69 -57.87 6.98
N ILE A 226 -2.86 -58.08 5.68
CA ILE A 226 -2.65 -59.39 5.05
C ILE A 226 -1.17 -59.68 4.83
N ILE A 227 -0.37 -58.69 4.39
CA ILE A 227 1.04 -58.90 4.03
C ILE A 227 1.85 -59.47 5.20
N PRO A 228 1.81 -58.91 6.44
CA PRO A 228 2.57 -59.45 7.58
C PRO A 228 2.19 -60.88 7.95
N MET A 229 0.90 -61.23 7.84
CA MET A 229 0.44 -62.59 8.13
C MET A 229 0.87 -63.56 7.04
N ALA A 230 0.77 -63.17 5.77
CA ALA A 230 1.24 -63.97 4.65
C ALA A 230 2.76 -64.20 4.72
N THR A 231 3.55 -63.15 4.99
CA THR A 231 5.00 -63.30 5.18
C THR A 231 5.32 -64.16 6.40
N TYR A 232 4.58 -64.05 7.50
CA TYR A 232 4.74 -64.92 8.66
C TYR A 232 4.49 -66.39 8.33
N TYR A 233 3.40 -66.72 7.64
CA TYR A 233 3.11 -68.11 7.27
C TYR A 233 4.08 -68.66 6.22
N ILE A 234 4.52 -67.84 5.26
CA ILE A 234 5.58 -68.22 4.32
C ILE A 234 6.86 -68.54 5.09
N TYR A 235 7.24 -67.69 6.05
CA TYR A 235 8.40 -67.94 6.91
C TYR A 235 8.28 -69.27 7.64
N LEU A 236 7.12 -69.59 8.25
CA LEU A 236 6.90 -70.87 8.92
C LEU A 236 7.03 -72.09 7.99
N VAL A 237 6.54 -71.99 6.75
CA VAL A 237 6.63 -73.08 5.77
C VAL A 237 8.08 -73.31 5.31
N TYR A 238 8.86 -72.24 5.16
CA TYR A 238 10.26 -72.32 4.71
C TYR A 238 11.27 -72.31 5.86
N GLN A 239 10.82 -72.35 7.12
CA GLN A 239 11.71 -72.39 8.28
C GLN A 239 12.42 -73.75 8.30
N PRO A 240 13.76 -73.80 8.18
CA PRO A 240 14.49 -75.04 8.30
C PRO A 240 14.25 -75.62 9.70
N PRO A 241 14.20 -76.96 9.86
CA PRO A 241 14.00 -77.57 11.16
C PRO A 241 15.05 -77.05 12.14
N SER A 242 14.59 -76.62 13.31
CA SER A 242 15.46 -76.25 14.42
C SER A 242 16.24 -77.50 14.82
N ASN A 243 17.48 -77.63 14.36
CA ASN A 243 18.41 -78.64 14.84
C ASN A 243 18.64 -78.37 16.33
N GLY A 244 17.95 -79.13 17.18
CA GLY A 244 18.32 -79.30 18.59
C GLY A 244 19.59 -80.13 18.71
#